data_AF-A0A536FEU1-F1
#
_entry.id   AF-A0A536FEU1-F1
#
_cell.length_a   1.000
_cell.length_b   1.000
_cell.length_c   1.000
_cell.angle_alpha   90.00
_cell.angle_beta   90.00
_cell.angle_gamma   90.00
#
_symmetry.space_group_name_H-M   'P 1'
#
loop_
_entity.id
_entity.type
_entity.pdbx_description
1 polymer ?
#
loop_
_entity_poly.entity_id
_entity_poly.type
_entity_poly.pdbx_seq_one_letter_code
_entity_poly.pdbx_strand_id
1 'polypeptide(L)'
;MERPLPADSATLRGARAVGVVCATLFFLPVILAIAFPSAFLFAPYHRIYERMIASVLLALGLGLLLAIRDPVRNAGVFAVVGLVTGVLGASIVYALLVDGADPLHWVAQIPILAAISVTLVVTYTRLRRPHPVVVRIVVAAVVLLPFAFFLQDLAYAAFVAGR
;
A
#
# COMPACT_ATOMS: atom_id res chain seq x y z
N MET A 1 -9.47 18.26 29.38
CA MET A 1 -9.22 17.10 28.51
C MET A 1 -10.56 16.61 28.01
N GLU A 2 -10.96 16.99 26.79
CA GLU A 2 -12.16 16.43 26.16
C GLU A 2 -11.90 14.95 25.87
N ARG A 3 -12.70 14.06 26.47
CA ARG A 3 -12.68 12.64 26.10
C ARG A 3 -13.18 12.53 24.66
N PRO A 4 -12.43 11.89 23.75
CA PRO A 4 -12.95 11.60 22.42
C PRO A 4 -14.24 10.79 22.58
N LEU A 5 -15.31 11.20 21.90
CA LEU A 5 -16.56 10.45 21.88
C LEU A 5 -16.25 9.02 21.40
N PRO A 6 -16.73 7.98 22.10
CA PRO A 6 -16.48 6.59 21.70
C PRO A 6 -17.03 6.37 20.29
N ALA A 7 -16.21 5.77 19.42
CA ALA A 7 -16.63 5.44 18.06
C ALA A 7 -17.85 4.50 18.11
N ASP A 8 -18.85 4.78 17.27
CA ASP A 8 -20.05 3.95 17.20
C ASP A 8 -19.70 2.49 16.85
N SER A 9 -20.44 1.56 17.43
CA SER A 9 -20.36 0.12 17.23
C SER A 9 -20.35 -0.29 15.75
N ALA A 10 -21.12 0.40 14.90
CA ALA A 10 -21.14 0.18 13.46
C ALA A 10 -19.78 0.53 12.80
N THR A 11 -19.16 1.64 13.22
CA THR A 11 -17.84 2.06 12.74
C THR A 11 -16.76 1.07 13.15
N LEU A 12 -16.83 0.55 14.38
CA LEU A 12 -15.89 -0.47 14.86
C LEU A 12 -16.03 -1.79 14.09
N ARG A 13 -17.26 -2.25 13.84
CA ARG A 13 -17.51 -3.45 13.01
C ARG A 13 -17.01 -3.25 11.58
N GLY A 14 -17.29 -2.09 10.99
CA GLY A 14 -16.79 -1.72 9.67
C GLY A 14 -15.27 -1.75 9.59
N ALA A 15 -14.57 -1.14 10.56
CA ALA A 15 -13.11 -1.15 10.60
C ALA A 15 -12.51 -2.56 10.73
N ARG A 16 -13.15 -3.44 11.50
CA ARG A 16 -12.75 -4.85 11.61
C ARG A 16 -12.93 -5.59 10.29
N ALA A 17 -14.08 -5.44 9.65
CA ALA A 17 -14.36 -6.05 8.36
C ALA A 17 -13.36 -5.57 7.29
N VAL A 18 -13.11 -4.26 7.21
CA VAL A 18 -12.11 -3.68 6.32
C VAL A 18 -10.73 -4.25 6.61
N GLY A 19 -10.31 -4.31 7.88
CA GLY A 19 -9.01 -4.87 8.26
C GLY A 19 -8.84 -6.32 7.80
N VAL A 20 -9.87 -7.17 7.98
CA VAL A 20 -9.85 -8.57 7.53
C VAL A 20 -9.83 -8.69 6.00
N VAL A 21 -10.66 -7.91 5.30
CA VAL A 21 -10.69 -7.93 3.82
C VAL A 21 -9.36 -7.47 3.25
N CYS A 22 -8.81 -6.35 3.73
CA CYS A 22 -7.53 -5.83 3.27
C CYS A 22 -6.38 -6.80 3.60
N ALA A 23 -6.37 -7.40 4.80
CA ALA A 23 -5.36 -8.41 5.14
C ALA A 23 -5.41 -9.62 4.20
N THR A 24 -6.61 -10.13 3.90
CA THR A 24 -6.80 -11.20 2.91
C THR A 24 -6.26 -10.80 1.54
N LEU A 25 -6.55 -9.58 1.09
CA LEU A 25 -6.05 -9.05 -0.19
C LEU A 25 -4.54 -8.82 -0.22
N PHE A 26 -3.86 -8.72 0.93
CA PHE A 26 -2.39 -8.71 0.96
C PHE A 26 -1.79 -10.11 0.90
N PHE A 27 -2.46 -11.11 1.48
CA PHE A 27 -2.01 -12.51 1.38
C PHE A 27 -2.26 -13.11 0.00
N LEU A 28 -3.34 -12.70 -0.67
CA LEU A 28 -3.76 -13.28 -1.93
C LEU A 28 -2.71 -13.14 -3.06
N PRO A 29 -2.07 -11.99 -3.31
CA PRO A 29 -0.98 -11.86 -4.29
C PRO A 29 0.19 -12.80 -4.02
N VAL A 30 0.55 -13.03 -2.74
CA VAL A 30 1.65 -13.94 -2.37
C VAL A 30 1.35 -15.38 -2.80
N ILE A 31 0.08 -15.80 -2.68
CA ILE A 31 -0.37 -17.13 -3.08
C ILE A 31 -0.55 -17.21 -4.60
N LEU A 32 -1.23 -16.23 -5.20
CA LEU A 32 -1.55 -16.21 -6.62
C LEU A 32 -0.32 -16.01 -7.51
N ALA A 33 0.74 -15.37 -7.02
CA ALA A 33 2.01 -15.24 -7.74
C ALA A 33 2.63 -16.60 -8.14
N ILE A 34 2.27 -17.70 -7.45
CA ILE A 34 2.73 -19.04 -7.80
C ILE A 34 2.08 -19.53 -9.11
N ALA A 35 0.80 -19.22 -9.31
CA ALA A 35 0.03 -19.65 -10.47
C ALA A 35 0.07 -18.62 -11.62
N PHE A 36 0.14 -17.32 -11.29
CA PHE A 36 0.07 -16.20 -12.22
C PHE A 36 1.21 -15.19 -11.97
N PRO A 37 2.48 -15.60 -12.13
CA PRO A 37 3.62 -14.75 -11.77
C PRO A 37 3.66 -13.43 -12.53
N SER A 38 3.29 -13.40 -13.82
CA SER A 38 3.28 -12.17 -14.63
C SER A 38 2.27 -11.12 -14.15
N ALA A 39 1.20 -11.53 -13.46
CA ALA A 39 0.23 -10.59 -12.89
C ALA A 39 0.72 -9.96 -11.59
N PHE A 40 1.61 -10.64 -10.85
CA PHE A 40 1.97 -10.29 -9.46
C PHE A 40 3.46 -9.96 -9.23
N LEU A 41 4.34 -10.32 -10.15
CA LEU A 41 5.79 -10.16 -10.07
C LEU A 41 6.33 -9.44 -11.31
N PHE A 42 7.54 -8.89 -11.19
CA PHE A 42 8.20 -8.14 -12.24
C PHE A 42 9.36 -8.94 -12.81
N ALA A 43 9.45 -9.00 -14.14
CA ALA A 43 10.58 -9.63 -14.82
C ALA A 43 11.80 -8.70 -14.83
N PRO A 44 13.04 -9.25 -14.78
CA PRO A 44 13.37 -10.66 -14.63
C PRO A 44 13.13 -11.16 -13.19
N TYR A 45 12.42 -12.28 -13.04
CA TYR A 45 12.02 -12.82 -11.74
C TYR A 45 13.23 -13.10 -10.86
N HIS A 46 13.37 -12.32 -9.77
CA HIS A 46 14.48 -12.45 -8.84
C HIS A 46 13.97 -12.85 -7.46
N ARG A 47 14.46 -13.99 -6.95
CA ARG A 47 14.04 -14.54 -5.64
C ARG A 47 14.18 -13.58 -4.46
N ILE A 48 15.13 -12.64 -4.50
CA ILE A 48 15.32 -11.64 -3.43
C ILE A 48 14.15 -10.65 -3.46
N TYR A 49 13.80 -10.16 -4.65
CA TYR A 49 12.68 -9.26 -4.85
C TYR A 49 11.35 -9.91 -4.46
N GLU A 50 11.12 -11.15 -4.89
CA GLU A 50 9.92 -11.92 -4.53
C GLU A 50 9.76 -12.06 -3.01
N ARG A 51 10.83 -12.45 -2.31
CA ARG A 51 10.83 -12.60 -0.84
C ARG A 51 10.64 -11.26 -0.14
N MET A 52 11.23 -10.20 -0.67
CA MET A 52 11.08 -8.85 -0.13
C MET A 52 9.61 -8.40 -0.23
N ILE A 53 9.00 -8.50 -1.40
CA ILE A 53 7.58 -8.16 -1.59
C ILE A 53 6.68 -9.04 -0.71
N ALA A 54 6.89 -10.36 -0.75
CA ALA A 54 6.10 -11.28 0.06
C ALA A 54 6.19 -10.92 1.55
N SER A 55 7.39 -10.65 2.07
CA SER A 55 7.58 -10.26 3.47
C SER A 55 6.85 -8.97 3.84
N VAL A 56 6.87 -7.96 2.96
CA VAL A 56 6.16 -6.70 3.16
C VAL A 56 4.65 -6.92 3.16
N LEU A 57 4.11 -7.61 2.15
CA LEU A 57 2.66 -7.86 2.05
C LEU A 57 2.16 -8.70 3.24
N LEU A 58 2.89 -9.75 3.63
CA LEU A 58 2.56 -10.54 4.80
C LEU A 58 2.58 -9.70 6.08
N ALA A 59 3.58 -8.84 6.27
CA ALA A 59 3.68 -7.97 7.44
C ALA A 59 2.54 -6.94 7.51
N LEU A 60 2.14 -6.34 6.38
CA LEU A 60 1.00 -5.43 6.30
C LEU A 60 -0.31 -6.15 6.66
N GLY A 61 -0.52 -7.35 6.11
CA GLY A 61 -1.70 -8.17 6.42
C GLY A 61 -1.78 -8.55 7.90
N LEU A 62 -0.68 -9.07 8.46
CA LEU A 62 -0.60 -9.41 9.89
C LEU A 62 -0.79 -8.17 10.78
N GLY A 63 -0.18 -7.04 10.43
CA GLY A 63 -0.33 -5.78 11.16
C GLY A 63 -1.79 -5.33 11.24
N LEU A 64 -2.54 -5.44 10.12
CA LEU A 64 -3.97 -5.16 10.11
C LEU A 64 -4.76 -6.13 10.99
N LEU A 65 -4.51 -7.44 10.90
CA LEU A 65 -5.17 -8.45 11.73
C LEU A 65 -4.91 -8.27 13.24
N LEU A 66 -3.75 -7.73 13.62
CA LEU A 66 -3.49 -7.37 15.01
C LEU A 66 -4.22 -6.08 15.41
N ALA A 67 -4.29 -5.11 14.49
CA ALA A 67 -4.95 -3.82 14.74
C ALA A 67 -6.46 -3.94 14.98
N ILE A 68 -7.15 -4.91 14.37
CA ILE A 68 -8.62 -5.05 14.47
C ILE A 68 -9.12 -5.38 15.89
N ARG A 69 -8.24 -5.84 16.80
CA ARG A 69 -8.60 -6.11 18.21
C ARG A 69 -9.11 -4.84 18.90
N ASP A 70 -8.41 -3.74 18.65
CA ASP A 70 -8.79 -2.39 19.09
C ASP A 70 -8.50 -1.37 17.97
N PRO A 71 -9.44 -1.19 17.02
CA PRO A 71 -9.21 -0.36 15.84
C PRO A 71 -8.96 1.12 16.16
N VAL A 72 -9.54 1.64 17.26
CA VAL A 72 -9.42 3.07 17.62
C VAL A 72 -8.04 3.36 18.19
N ARG A 73 -7.55 2.48 19.07
CA ARG A 73 -6.19 2.58 19.61
C ARG A 73 -5.15 2.39 18.51
N ASN A 74 -5.42 1.48 17.57
CA ASN A 74 -4.51 1.14 16.48
C ASN A 74 -4.84 1.85 15.16
N ALA A 75 -5.60 2.95 15.18
CA ALA A 75 -6.04 3.66 13.97
C ALA A 75 -4.85 4.08 13.08
N GLY A 76 -3.70 4.38 13.68
CA GLY A 76 -2.47 4.70 12.94
C GLY A 76 -1.99 3.58 12.01
N VAL A 77 -2.26 2.31 12.34
CA VAL A 77 -1.90 1.17 11.47
C VAL A 77 -2.63 1.26 10.15
N PHE A 78 -3.93 1.59 10.15
CA PHE A 78 -4.71 1.76 8.93
C PHE A 78 -4.15 2.89 8.06
N ALA A 79 -3.74 4.01 8.66
CA ALA A 79 -3.12 5.13 7.95
C ALA A 79 -1.77 4.73 7.32
N VAL A 80 -0.89 4.10 8.09
CA VAL A 80 0.45 3.70 7.61
C VAL A 80 0.33 2.65 6.51
N VAL A 81 -0.49 1.61 6.70
CA VAL A 81 -0.70 0.58 5.68
C VAL A 81 -1.33 1.19 4.43
N GLY A 82 -2.30 2.10 4.59
CA GLY A 82 -2.90 2.82 3.46
C GLY A 82 -1.89 3.65 2.66
N LEU A 83 -0.99 4.36 3.35
CA LEU A 83 0.11 5.12 2.73
C LEU A 83 1.09 4.18 2.00
N VAL A 84 1.59 3.14 2.66
CA VAL A 84 2.53 2.18 2.07
C VAL A 84 1.92 1.54 0.82
N THR A 85 0.64 1.18 0.86
CA THR A 85 -0.08 0.62 -0.29
C THR A 85 -0.21 1.63 -1.43
N GLY A 86 -0.48 2.90 -1.13
CA GLY A 86 -0.55 3.96 -2.13
C GLY A 86 0.81 4.21 -2.79
N VAL A 87 1.88 4.27 -2.00
CA VAL A 87 3.27 4.38 -2.48
C VAL A 87 3.63 3.18 -3.36
N LEU A 88 3.32 1.95 -2.92
CA LEU A 88 3.53 0.75 -3.71
C LEU A 88 2.78 0.83 -5.05
N GLY A 89 1.51 1.24 -5.04
CA GLY A 89 0.74 1.45 -6.26
C GLY A 89 1.38 2.47 -7.21
N ALA A 90 1.87 3.60 -6.68
CA ALA A 90 2.57 4.61 -7.46
C ALA A 90 3.88 4.08 -8.08
N SER A 91 4.64 3.24 -7.35
CA SER A 91 5.82 2.55 -7.90
C SER A 91 5.47 1.65 -9.08
N ILE A 92 4.36 0.91 -8.99
CA ILE A 92 3.92 0.02 -10.07
C ILE A 92 3.47 0.83 -11.28
N VAL A 93 2.76 1.96 -11.07
CA VAL A 93 2.40 2.87 -12.16
C VAL A 93 3.64 3.41 -12.85
N TYR A 94 4.68 3.80 -12.10
CA TYR A 94 5.96 4.21 -12.69
C TYR A 94 6.56 3.11 -13.55
N ALA A 95 6.66 1.88 -13.03
CA ALA A 95 7.19 0.74 -13.78
C ALA A 95 6.38 0.43 -15.06
N LEU A 96 5.07 0.61 -15.03
CA LEU A 96 4.19 0.44 -16.20
C LEU A 96 4.40 1.52 -17.26
N LEU A 97 4.68 2.76 -16.85
CA LEU A 97 4.83 3.90 -17.75
C LEU A 97 6.26 4.07 -18.28
N VAL A 98 7.26 3.70 -17.49
CA VAL A 98 8.68 3.99 -17.76
C VAL A 98 9.47 2.72 -18.07
N ASP A 99 9.31 1.67 -17.27
CA ASP A 99 10.12 0.45 -17.37
C ASP A 99 9.54 -0.60 -18.34
N GLY A 100 8.34 -0.36 -18.87
CA GLY A 100 7.66 -1.29 -19.77
C GLY A 100 7.20 -2.59 -19.09
N ALA A 101 6.82 -2.51 -17.82
CA ALA A 101 6.30 -3.65 -17.06
C ALA A 101 5.05 -4.28 -17.72
N ASP A 102 4.76 -5.54 -17.37
CA ASP A 102 3.64 -6.29 -17.96
C ASP A 102 2.30 -5.54 -17.76
N PRO A 103 1.54 -5.24 -18.84
CA PRO A 103 0.27 -4.53 -18.75
C PRO A 103 -0.78 -5.22 -17.86
N LEU A 104 -0.64 -6.51 -17.55
CA LEU A 104 -1.53 -7.22 -16.61
C LEU A 104 -1.60 -6.56 -15.24
N HIS A 105 -0.56 -5.83 -14.80
CA HIS A 105 -0.60 -5.10 -13.53
C HIS A 105 -1.66 -3.98 -13.50
N TRP A 106 -2.04 -3.40 -14.65
CA TRP A 106 -3.11 -2.39 -14.74
C TRP A 106 -4.47 -2.93 -14.30
N VAL A 107 -4.72 -4.22 -14.55
CA VAL A 107 -6.02 -4.86 -14.25
C VAL A 107 -5.98 -5.72 -13.00
N ALA A 108 -4.81 -6.20 -12.59
CA ALA A 108 -4.64 -7.02 -11.39
C ALA A 108 -4.25 -6.18 -10.18
N GLN A 109 -3.02 -5.68 -10.12
CA GLN A 109 -2.47 -5.07 -8.90
C GLN A 109 -2.96 -3.65 -8.66
N ILE A 110 -2.97 -2.80 -9.69
CA ILE A 110 -3.32 -1.38 -9.53
C ILE A 110 -4.72 -1.19 -8.93
N PRO A 111 -5.78 -1.86 -9.42
CA PRO A 111 -7.12 -1.68 -8.86
C PRO A 111 -7.22 -2.18 -7.42
N ILE A 112 -6.56 -3.30 -7.10
CA ILE A 112 -6.54 -3.88 -5.76
C ILE A 112 -5.86 -2.91 -4.77
N LEU A 113 -4.65 -2.43 -5.11
CA LEU A 113 -3.89 -1.51 -4.25
C LEU A 113 -4.61 -0.17 -4.08
N ALA A 114 -5.21 0.37 -5.14
CA ALA A 114 -6.02 1.58 -5.06
C ALA A 114 -7.22 1.39 -4.12
N ALA A 115 -7.98 0.30 -4.28
CA ALA A 115 -9.12 -0.02 -3.44
C ALA A 115 -8.73 -0.19 -1.96
N ILE A 116 -7.64 -0.91 -1.67
CA ILE A 116 -7.11 -1.07 -0.31
C ILE A 116 -6.71 0.29 0.26
N SER A 117 -5.91 1.08 -0.46
CA SER A 117 -5.42 2.37 0.02
C SER A 117 -6.59 3.31 0.36
N VAL A 118 -7.54 3.47 -0.56
CA VAL A 118 -8.74 4.30 -0.34
C VAL A 118 -9.54 3.81 0.87
N THR A 119 -9.80 2.50 0.95
CA THR A 119 -10.64 1.94 2.02
C THR A 119 -9.98 2.08 3.39
N LEU A 120 -8.66 1.88 3.48
CA LEU A 120 -7.90 2.06 4.71
C LEU A 120 -7.83 3.53 5.15
N VAL A 121 -7.63 4.46 4.21
CA VAL A 121 -7.65 5.90 4.49
C VAL A 121 -9.04 6.34 4.97
N VAL A 122 -10.11 5.93 4.29
CA VAL A 122 -11.50 6.23 4.70
C VAL A 122 -11.80 5.64 6.08
N THR A 123 -11.35 4.41 6.34
CA THR A 123 -11.53 3.78 7.65
C THR A 123 -10.79 4.54 8.74
N TYR A 124 -9.55 4.95 8.46
CA TYR A 124 -8.77 5.79 9.36
C TYR A 124 -9.48 7.12 9.65
N THR A 125 -9.99 7.82 8.63
CA THR A 125 -10.67 9.11 8.83
C THR A 125 -11.97 9.01 9.62
N ARG A 126 -12.65 7.85 9.55
CA ARG A 126 -13.81 7.53 10.39
C ARG A 126 -13.43 7.23 11.84
N LEU A 127 -12.27 6.61 12.07
CA LEU A 127 -11.78 6.28 13.42
C LEU A 127 -11.12 7.48 14.11
N ARG A 128 -10.48 8.37 13.34
CA ARG A 128 -9.80 9.57 13.84
C ARG A 128 -9.92 10.69 12.82
N ARG A 129 -10.18 11.92 13.28
CA ARG A 129 -10.10 13.11 12.42
C ARG A 129 -8.64 13.37 12.05
N PRO A 130 -8.24 13.25 10.77
CA PRO A 130 -6.87 13.51 10.37
C PRO A 130 -6.61 15.02 10.37
N HIS A 131 -5.39 15.42 10.71
CA HIS A 131 -4.97 16.80 10.52
C HIS A 131 -4.78 17.05 9.01
N PRO A 132 -5.31 18.16 8.44
CA PRO A 132 -5.29 18.38 6.99
C PRO A 132 -3.88 18.43 6.39
N VAL A 133 -2.89 18.90 7.16
CA VAL A 133 -1.48 18.89 6.74
C VAL A 133 -0.97 17.46 6.54
N VAL A 134 -1.34 16.52 7.42
CA VAL A 134 -0.91 15.12 7.30
C VAL A 134 -1.49 14.50 6.03
N VAL A 135 -2.76 14.77 5.72
CA VAL A 135 -3.39 14.30 4.48
C VAL A 135 -2.65 14.84 3.25
N ARG A 136 -2.33 16.13 3.23
CA ARG A 136 -1.57 16.75 2.12
C ARG A 136 -0.19 16.13 1.95
N ILE A 137 0.55 15.90 3.05
CA ILE A 137 1.87 15.26 3.00
C ILE A 137 1.75 13.83 2.47
N VAL A 138 0.75 13.06 2.91
CA VAL A 138 0.52 11.68 2.44
C VAL A 138 0.20 11.67 0.94
N VAL A 139 -0.71 12.53 0.48
CA VAL A 139 -1.05 12.64 -0.94
C VAL A 139 0.16 13.08 -1.76
N ALA A 140 0.89 14.09 -1.29
CA ALA A 140 2.11 14.55 -1.93
C ALA A 140 3.16 13.43 -2.00
N ALA A 141 3.34 12.64 -0.93
CA ALA A 141 4.29 11.53 -0.92
C ALA A 141 3.95 10.48 -1.99
N VAL A 142 2.67 10.13 -2.16
CA VAL A 142 2.24 9.18 -3.20
C VAL A 142 2.40 9.76 -4.60
N VAL A 143 2.03 11.02 -4.81
CA VAL A 143 2.06 11.69 -6.12
C VAL A 143 3.48 12.04 -6.57
N LEU A 144 4.36 12.42 -5.63
CA LEU A 144 5.74 12.81 -5.93
C LEU A 144 6.67 11.60 -6.03
N LEU A 145 6.25 10.41 -5.60
CA LEU A 145 7.09 9.22 -5.64
C LEU A 145 7.57 8.85 -7.06
N PRO A 146 6.71 8.84 -8.11
CA PRO A 146 7.18 8.57 -9.47
C PRO A 146 8.25 9.57 -9.94
N PHE A 147 8.12 10.84 -9.53
CA PHE A 147 9.13 11.86 -9.83
C PHE A 147 10.44 11.60 -9.10
N ALA A 148 10.38 11.14 -7.84
CA ALA A 148 11.57 10.76 -7.08
C ALA A 148 12.30 9.57 -7.74
N PHE A 149 11.57 8.57 -8.25
CA PHE A 149 12.17 7.46 -9.00
C PHE A 149 12.81 7.92 -10.30
N PHE A 150 12.15 8.78 -11.06
CA PHE A 150 12.76 9.36 -12.26
C PHE A 150 14.10 10.05 -11.97
N LEU A 151 14.17 10.87 -10.91
CA LEU A 151 15.41 11.51 -10.51
C LEU A 151 16.48 10.49 -10.07
N GLN A 152 16.07 9.44 -9.36
CA GLN A 152 16.97 8.36 -8.95
C GLN A 152 17.55 7.62 -10.16
N ASP A 153 16.72 7.28 -11.15
CA ASP A 153 17.16 6.58 -12.35
C ASP A 153 18.08 7.44 -13.20
N LEU A 154 17.78 8.74 -13.32
CA LEU A 154 18.66 9.71 -13.99
C LEU A 154 20.02 9.82 -13.30
N ALA A 155 20.02 9.92 -11.96
CA ALA A 155 21.24 9.98 -11.17
C ALA A 155 22.06 8.68 -11.31
N TYR A 156 21.39 7.53 -11.30
CA TYR A 156 22.04 6.23 -11.48
C TYR A 156 22.64 6.08 -12.88
N ALA A 157 21.92 6.48 -13.93
CA ALA A 157 22.43 6.45 -15.30
C ALA A 157 23.67 7.34 -15.46
N ALA A 158 23.65 8.55 -14.89
CA ALA A 158 24.80 9.45 -14.91
C ALA A 158 26.01 8.87 -14.17
N PHE A 159 25.78 8.19 -13.03
CA PHE A 159 26.83 7.52 -12.27
C PHE A 159 27.47 6.36 -13.04
N VAL A 160 26.66 5.55 -13.73
CA VAL A 160 27.16 4.43 -14.54
C VAL A 160 27.90 4.92 -15.77
N ALA A 161 27.40 5.95 -16.45
CA ALA A 161 28.05 6.53 -17.64
C ALA A 161 29.38 7.24 -17.33
N GLY A 162 29.61 7.65 -16.08
CA GLY A 162 30.87 8.22 -15.61
C GLY A 162 31.92 7.20 -15.17
N ARG A 163 31.63 5.90 -15.28
CA ARG A 163 32.58 4.79 -15.08
C ARG A 163 33.03 4.23 -16.42
#